data_AF-A0A2V5N4N6-F1
#
_entry.id   AF-A0A2V5N4N6-F1
#
_cell.length_a   1.000
_cell.length_b   1.000
_cell.length_c   1.000
_cell.angle_alpha   90.00
_cell.angle_beta   90.00
_cell.angle_gamma   90.00
#
_symmetry.space_group_name_H-M   'P 1'
#
loop_
_entity.id
_entity.type
_entity.pdbx_description
1 polymer ?
#
loop_
_entity_poly.entity_id
_entity_poly.type
_entity_poly.pdbx_seq_one_letter_code
_entity_poly.pdbx_strand_id
1 'polypeptide(L)'
;WTGGNRDEAQTLANCYRNSLQLAVENGIKTIAFPAISCGAYRYPIRQAAQIALETTKDFLSSSDKIDKVFLVLWSKEIYDAYRESL
;
A
#
# COMPACT_ATOMS: atom_id res chain seq x y z
N TRP A 1 12.41 -6.27 -5.89
CA TRP A 1 11.69 -6.97 -6.98
C TRP A 1 12.66 -7.85 -7.73
N THR A 2 12.30 -9.11 -7.95
CA THR A 2 13.16 -10.09 -8.66
C THR A 2 12.44 -10.75 -9.83
N GLY A 3 11.35 -10.16 -10.33
CA GLY A 3 10.60 -10.65 -11.48
C GLY A 3 9.22 -11.22 -11.17
N GLY A 4 8.78 -11.21 -9.90
CA GLY A 4 7.39 -11.56 -9.54
C GLY A 4 7.13 -13.04 -9.28
N ASN A 5 8.18 -13.86 -9.25
CA ASN A 5 8.08 -15.31 -9.10
C ASN A 5 8.44 -15.79 -7.68
N ARG A 6 8.51 -14.87 -6.70
CA ARG A 6 8.91 -15.14 -5.31
C ARG A 6 7.97 -14.45 -4.32
N ASP A 7 6.68 -14.57 -4.57
CA ASP A 7 5.61 -14.04 -3.71
C ASP A 7 5.76 -12.54 -3.41
N GLU A 8 6.43 -11.77 -4.28
CA GLU A 8 6.68 -10.35 -4.00
C GLU A 8 5.37 -9.55 -3.94
N ALA A 9 4.36 -9.94 -4.71
CA ALA A 9 3.03 -9.36 -4.63
C ALA A 9 2.36 -9.60 -3.26
N GLN A 10 2.37 -10.85 -2.79
CA GLN A 10 1.84 -11.21 -1.48
C GLN A 10 2.61 -10.53 -0.35
N THR A 11 3.93 -10.46 -0.47
CA THR A 11 4.81 -9.77 0.49
C THR A 11 4.47 -8.29 0.56
N LEU A 12 4.29 -7.62 -0.59
CA LEU A 12 3.89 -6.21 -0.63
C LEU A 12 2.50 -5.99 -0.01
N ALA A 13 1.52 -6.84 -0.32
CA ALA A 13 0.21 -6.79 0.33
C ALA A 13 0.33 -6.95 1.85
N ASN A 14 1.16 -7.89 2.31
CA ASN A 14 1.40 -8.10 3.74
C ASN A 14 2.03 -6.86 4.41
N CYS A 15 2.88 -6.09 3.73
CA CYS A 15 3.40 -4.82 4.28
C CYS A 15 2.25 -3.86 4.64
N TYR A 16 1.30 -3.64 3.73
CA TYR A 16 0.15 -2.76 4.00
C TYR A 16 -0.76 -3.34 5.08
N ARG A 17 -1.14 -4.62 4.97
CA ARG A 17 -2.07 -5.27 5.90
C ARG A 17 -1.52 -5.28 7.33
N ASN A 18 -0.27 -5.66 7.51
CA ASN A 18 0.34 -5.77 8.85
C ASN A 18 0.55 -4.38 9.47
N SER A 19 0.92 -3.37 8.69
CA SER A 19 1.02 -2.00 9.20
C SER A 19 -0.35 -1.42 9.62
N LEU A 20 -1.40 -1.69 8.84
CA LEU A 20 -2.77 -1.28 9.19
C LEU A 20 -3.26 -2.03 10.46
N GLN A 21 -3.02 -3.33 10.54
CA GLN A 21 -3.34 -4.13 11.72
C GLN A 21 -2.65 -3.59 12.97
N LEU A 22 -1.35 -3.29 12.88
CA LEU A 22 -0.60 -2.71 13.99
C LEU A 22 -1.13 -1.32 14.40
N ALA A 23 -1.57 -0.51 13.43
CA ALA A 23 -2.19 0.78 13.71
C ALA A 23 -3.48 0.59 14.53
N VAL A 24 -4.34 -0.38 14.16
CA VAL A 24 -5.55 -0.72 14.90
C VAL A 24 -5.23 -1.18 16.33
N GLU A 25 -4.26 -2.08 16.49
CA GLU A 25 -3.83 -2.60 17.80
C GLU A 25 -3.33 -1.50 18.75
N ASN A 26 -2.78 -0.41 18.19
CA ASN A 26 -2.28 0.73 18.96
C ASN A 26 -3.26 1.91 19.01
N GLY A 27 -4.50 1.75 18.53
CA GLY A 27 -5.51 2.81 18.53
C GLY A 27 -5.16 4.01 17.62
N ILE A 28 -4.26 3.83 16.65
CA ILE A 28 -3.90 4.84 15.67
C ILE A 28 -4.99 4.90 14.62
N LYS A 29 -5.66 6.05 14.47
CA LYS A 29 -6.78 6.22 13.53
C LYS A 29 -6.40 6.81 12.18
N THR A 30 -5.18 7.30 12.02
CA THR A 30 -4.72 7.91 10.77
C THR A 30 -3.30 7.47 10.47
N ILE A 31 -3.08 7.00 9.24
CA ILE A 31 -1.79 6.47 8.79
C ILE A 31 -1.44 6.99 7.40
N ALA A 32 -0.16 7.21 7.15
CA ALA A 32 0.37 7.61 5.86
C ALA A 32 1.36 6.56 5.35
N PHE A 33 1.19 6.10 4.11
CA PHE A 33 2.11 5.18 3.46
C PHE A 33 2.85 5.87 2.31
N PRO A 34 4.17 5.64 2.15
CA PRO A 34 4.84 5.90 0.89
C PRO A 34 4.47 4.84 -0.15
N ALA A 35 4.92 5.01 -1.39
CA ALA A 35 4.88 3.96 -2.40
C ALA A 35 5.89 2.84 -2.09
N ILE A 36 5.51 1.93 -1.19
CA ILE A 36 6.39 0.85 -0.70
C ILE A 36 6.95 0.05 -1.88
N SER A 37 8.25 -0.27 -1.82
CA SER A 37 9.01 -1.01 -2.83
C SER A 37 9.20 -0.34 -4.20
N CYS A 38 8.66 0.85 -4.44
CA CYS A 38 8.78 1.56 -5.74
C CYS A 38 10.08 2.39 -5.89
N GLY A 39 10.94 2.42 -4.86
CA GLY A 39 12.23 3.11 -4.88
C GLY A 39 13.40 2.14 -5.15
N ALA A 40 14.34 2.04 -4.22
CA ALA A 40 15.52 1.18 -4.33
C ALA A 40 15.19 -0.30 -4.64
N TYR A 41 14.00 -0.79 -4.26
CA TYR A 41 13.55 -2.16 -4.50
C TYR A 41 12.92 -2.38 -5.87
N ARG A 42 12.70 -1.31 -6.65
CA ARG A 42 12.33 -1.32 -8.07
C ARG A 42 11.11 -2.19 -8.43
N TYR A 43 10.11 -2.26 -7.54
CA TYR A 43 8.85 -2.91 -7.85
C TYR A 43 8.12 -2.12 -8.95
N PRO A 44 7.53 -2.77 -9.98
CA PRO A 44 6.78 -2.07 -11.01
C PRO A 44 5.66 -1.20 -10.43
N ILE A 45 5.73 0.11 -10.68
CA ILE A 45 4.90 1.11 -10.00
C ILE A 45 3.40 0.82 -10.16
N ARG A 46 2.94 0.49 -11.38
CA ARG A 46 1.52 0.19 -11.64
C ARG A 46 1.03 -1.03 -10.85
N GLN A 47 1.83 -2.10 -10.78
CA GLN A 47 1.49 -3.30 -10.02
C GLN A 47 1.49 -3.02 -8.51
N ALA A 48 2.48 -2.26 -8.02
CA ALA A 48 2.56 -1.86 -6.63
C ALA A 48 1.38 -0.97 -6.21
N ALA A 49 0.97 -0.05 -7.08
CA ALA A 49 -0.18 0.83 -6.87
C ALA A 49 -1.48 0.04 -6.71
N GLN A 50 -1.72 -0.92 -7.61
CA GLN A 50 -2.87 -1.81 -7.53
C GLN A 50 -2.89 -2.58 -6.21
N ILE A 51 -1.79 -3.25 -5.86
CA ILE A 51 -1.68 -4.03 -4.61
C ILE A 51 -1.91 -3.14 -3.38
N ALA A 52 -1.32 -1.94 -3.36
CA ALA A 52 -1.46 -1.00 -2.26
C ALA A 52 -2.91 -0.57 -2.06
N LEU A 53 -3.59 -0.19 -3.15
CA LEU A 53 -4.97 0.29 -3.12
C LEU A 53 -5.96 -0.81 -2.78
N GLU A 54 -5.87 -1.97 -3.43
CA GLU A 54 -6.74 -3.12 -3.17
C GLU A 54 -6.60 -3.58 -1.71
N THR A 55 -5.37 -3.82 -1.24
CA THR A 55 -5.13 -4.27 0.14
C THR A 55 -5.65 -3.25 1.16
N THR A 56 -5.46 -1.95 0.90
CA THR A 56 -5.94 -0.89 1.79
C THR A 56 -7.46 -0.83 1.79
N LYS A 57 -8.11 -0.84 0.62
CA LYS A 57 -9.57 -0.83 0.50
C LYS A 57 -10.20 -2.05 1.19
N ASP A 58 -9.66 -3.24 0.96
CA ASP A 58 -10.13 -4.48 1.57
C ASP A 58 -10.04 -4.41 3.10
N PHE A 59 -8.89 -3.96 3.63
CA PHE A 59 -8.74 -3.81 5.07
C PHE A 59 -9.76 -2.82 5.66
N LEU A 60 -9.91 -1.64 5.05
CA LEU A 60 -10.86 -0.61 5.50
C LEU A 60 -12.32 -1.05 5.38
N SER A 61 -12.65 -1.93 4.42
CA SER A 61 -14.00 -2.51 4.32
C SER A 61 -14.33 -3.45 5.49
N SER A 62 -13.30 -4.02 6.13
CA SER A 62 -13.42 -4.98 7.23
C SER A 62 -13.23 -4.37 8.63
N SER A 63 -12.81 -3.09 8.72
CA SER A 63 -12.48 -2.43 9.97
C SER A 63 -12.85 -0.95 9.96
N ASP A 64 -13.61 -0.53 10.97
CA ASP A 64 -14.03 0.86 11.20
C ASP A 64 -13.07 1.64 12.14
N LYS A 65 -11.91 1.04 12.47
CA LYS A 65 -10.99 1.57 13.49
C LYS A 65 -9.99 2.59 12.92
N ILE A 66 -9.85 2.67 11.60
CA ILE A 66 -9.02 3.64 10.90
C ILE A 66 -9.93 4.66 10.21
N ASP A 67 -9.79 5.94 10.58
CA ASP A 67 -10.59 7.03 10.00
C ASP A 67 -10.04 7.47 8.64
N LYS A 68 -8.71 7.39 8.43
CA LYS A 68 -8.07 7.91 7.21
C LYS A 68 -6.74 7.25 6.90
N VAL A 69 -6.54 6.95 5.61
CA VAL A 69 -5.25 6.51 5.06
C VAL A 69 -4.80 7.51 4.00
N PHE A 70 -3.55 7.97 4.10
CA PHE A 70 -2.91 8.80 3.09
C PHE A 70 -1.89 7.98 2.30
N LEU A 71 -1.91 8.10 0.98
CA LEU A 71 -0.83 7.61 0.13
C LEU A 71 0.01 8.80 -0.31
N VAL A 72 1.23 8.88 0.22
CA VAL A 72 2.15 10.02 0.05
C VAL A 72 3.13 9.67 -1.06
N LEU A 73 2.88 10.21 -2.25
CA LEU A 73 3.53 9.81 -3.49
C LEU A 73 4.53 10.88 -3.91
N TRP A 74 5.82 10.51 -3.97
CA TRP A 74 6.93 11.46 -4.12
C TRP A 74 7.02 12.11 -5.50
N SER A 75 6.63 11.39 -6.56
CA SER A 75 6.74 11.86 -7.94
C SER A 75 5.39 11.86 -8.65
N LYS A 76 5.29 12.69 -9.69
CA LYS A 76 4.12 12.74 -10.56
C LYS A 76 3.83 11.38 -11.23
N GLU A 77 4.87 10.67 -11.66
CA GLU A 77 4.74 9.34 -12.26
C GLU A 77 4.07 8.34 -11.31
N ILE A 78 4.53 8.29 -10.06
CA ILE A 78 3.92 7.42 -9.04
C ILE A 78 2.50 7.88 -8.74
N TYR A 79 2.28 9.19 -8.60
CA TYR A 79 0.95 9.74 -8.39
C TYR A 79 -0.04 9.34 -9.49
N ASP A 80 0.35 9.49 -10.75
CA ASP A 80 -0.49 9.16 -11.90
C ASP A 80 -0.80 7.66 -11.93
N ALA A 81 0.17 6.79 -11.62
CA ALA A 81 -0.06 5.34 -11.55
C ALA A 81 -1.08 4.94 -10.46
N TYR A 82 -1.01 5.56 -9.27
CA TYR A 82 -2.00 5.33 -8.21
C TYR A 82 -3.37 5.91 -8.58
N ARG A 83 -3.41 7.07 -9.24
CA ARG A 83 -4.65 7.70 -9.67
C ARG A 83 -5.40 6.87 -10.72
N GLU A 84 -4.67 6.24 -11.64
CA GLU A 84 -5.23 5.36 -12.67
C GLU A 84 -5.69 4.00 -12.12
N SER A 85 -5.22 3.61 -10.93
CA SER A 85 -5.52 2.32 -10.28
C SER A 85 -6.64 2.43 -9.22
N LEU A 86 -7.23 3.63 -9.08
CA LEU A 86 -8.21 3.99 -8.05
C LEU A 86 -9.63 3.66 -8.49
#